data_AF-A0A939TDP1-F1
#
_entry.id   AF-A0A939TDP1-F1
#
_cell.length_a   1.000
_cell.length_b   1.000
_cell.length_c   1.000
_cell.angle_alpha   90.00
_cell.angle_beta   90.00
_cell.angle_gamma   90.00
#
_symmetry.space_group_name_H-M   'P 1'
#
loop_
_entity.id
_entity.type
_entity.pdbx_description
1 polymer ?
#
loop_
_entity_poly.entity_id
_entity_poly.type
_entity_poly.pdbx_seq_one_letter_code
_entity_poly.pdbx_strand_id
1 'polypeptide(L)'
;MARQAQVRAADVADVWQRFKESQDPKLREELILRYASLVKYVAGRIAVGLPRTVDFDDLLSYGIFGLIDAVEKFDPRREVKFETYAIARIRGAILDGLRSTDWIPRSVRQKARKLEETVAALEGRLGRAATDQEVADALHISLEEYHQLLSDVQATTVLSLEEAWSQQNEEDGLRVRETVADPTSEDPEERLAHQELLDELAQALDRLPERERLVITLYYYEGLTLKEIGKVLGVSESRISQIHTKAVIRLRAHLSSV
;
A
#
# COMPACT_ATOMS: atom_id res chain seq x y z
N MET A 1 16.86 -52.37 -16.40
CA MET A 1 16.62 -51.02 -15.84
C MET A 1 17.35 -50.78 -14.51
N ALA A 2 17.41 -51.72 -13.56
CA ALA A 2 18.11 -51.53 -12.27
C ALA A 2 19.61 -51.18 -12.37
N ARG A 3 20.35 -51.80 -13.30
CA ARG A 3 21.80 -51.59 -13.47
C ARG A 3 22.17 -50.16 -13.92
N GLN A 4 21.32 -49.49 -14.71
CA GLN A 4 21.55 -48.10 -15.16
C GLN A 4 21.22 -47.06 -14.08
N ALA A 5 20.22 -47.32 -13.23
CA ALA A 5 19.92 -46.47 -12.08
C ALA A 5 21.04 -46.54 -11.01
N GLN A 6 21.64 -47.71 -10.84
CA GLN A 6 22.72 -47.95 -9.87
C GLN A 6 24.05 -47.34 -10.31
N VAL A 7 24.35 -47.32 -11.62
CA VAL A 7 25.53 -46.62 -12.18
C VAL A 7 25.36 -45.09 -12.06
N ARG A 8 24.19 -44.54 -12.39
CA ARG A 8 23.91 -43.11 -12.24
C ARG A 8 23.96 -42.63 -10.79
N ALA A 9 23.59 -43.46 -9.83
CA ALA A 9 23.65 -43.12 -8.41
C ALA A 9 25.09 -43.11 -7.85
N ALA A 10 25.95 -44.02 -8.34
CA ALA A 10 27.36 -44.05 -7.97
C ALA A 10 28.12 -42.81 -8.49
N ASP A 11 27.81 -42.37 -9.72
CA ASP A 11 28.40 -41.16 -10.30
C ASP A 11 28.01 -39.89 -9.51
N VAL A 12 26.79 -39.82 -8.98
CA VAL A 12 26.31 -38.66 -8.21
C VAL A 12 27.01 -38.55 -6.86
N ALA A 13 27.24 -39.67 -6.18
CA ALA A 13 27.95 -39.69 -4.91
C ALA A 13 29.42 -39.20 -5.06
N ASP A 14 30.09 -39.61 -6.14
CA ASP A 14 31.45 -39.14 -6.47
C ASP A 14 31.49 -37.63 -6.72
N VAL A 15 30.54 -37.11 -7.52
CA VAL A 15 30.44 -35.66 -7.80
C VAL A 15 30.20 -34.87 -6.50
N TRP A 16 29.35 -35.37 -5.60
CA TRP A 16 29.12 -34.75 -4.30
C TRP A 16 30.37 -34.74 -3.42
N GLN A 17 31.09 -35.86 -3.36
CA GLN A 17 32.31 -35.95 -2.56
C GLN A 17 33.38 -34.99 -3.07
N ARG A 18 33.63 -35.00 -4.38
CA ARG A 18 34.59 -34.10 -5.03
C ARG A 18 34.18 -32.64 -4.86
N PHE A 19 32.91 -32.31 -4.99
CA PHE A 19 32.42 -30.95 -4.76
C PHE A 19 32.64 -30.51 -3.30
N LYS A 20 32.39 -31.39 -2.32
CA LYS A 20 32.59 -31.03 -0.90
C LYS A 20 34.06 -30.87 -0.55
N GLU A 21 34.95 -31.60 -1.21
CA GLU A 21 36.41 -31.49 -1.01
C GLU A 21 37.02 -30.29 -1.75
N SER A 22 36.62 -30.01 -2.99
CA SER A 22 37.25 -28.99 -3.85
C SER A 22 36.52 -27.64 -3.90
N GLN A 23 35.22 -27.61 -3.60
CA GLN A 23 34.33 -26.45 -3.82
C GLN A 23 34.40 -25.91 -5.26
N ASP A 24 34.69 -26.76 -6.26
CA ASP A 24 34.81 -26.36 -7.65
C ASP A 24 33.47 -25.82 -8.21
N PRO A 25 33.44 -24.59 -8.76
CA PRO A 25 32.26 -24.03 -9.40
C PRO A 25 31.64 -24.91 -10.50
N LYS A 26 32.45 -25.67 -11.25
CA LYS A 26 31.95 -26.55 -12.32
C LYS A 26 31.13 -27.72 -11.77
N LEU A 27 31.57 -28.29 -10.65
CA LEU A 27 30.84 -29.37 -9.98
C LEU A 27 29.56 -28.84 -9.31
N ARG A 28 29.60 -27.61 -8.78
CA ARG A 28 28.41 -26.92 -8.28
C ARG A 28 27.37 -26.74 -9.40
N GLU A 29 27.79 -26.26 -10.55
CA GLU A 29 26.93 -26.07 -11.73
C GLU A 29 26.33 -27.40 -12.20
N GLU A 30 27.14 -28.46 -12.28
CA GLU A 30 26.67 -29.80 -12.65
C GLU A 30 25.58 -30.32 -11.70
N LEU A 31 25.78 -30.15 -10.38
CA LEU A 31 24.79 -30.54 -9.37
C LEU A 31 23.50 -29.72 -9.50
N ILE A 32 23.59 -28.41 -9.70
CA ILE A 32 22.41 -27.54 -9.89
C ILE A 32 21.62 -27.97 -11.13
N LEU A 33 22.27 -28.13 -12.29
CA LEU A 33 21.60 -28.52 -13.53
C LEU A 33 20.93 -29.90 -13.42
N ARG A 34 21.58 -30.85 -12.74
CA ARG A 34 21.04 -32.18 -12.52
C ARG A 34 19.76 -32.15 -11.68
N TYR A 35 19.70 -31.31 -10.65
CA TYR A 35 18.55 -31.21 -9.76
C TYR A 35 17.53 -30.12 -10.14
N ALA A 36 17.77 -29.36 -11.21
CA ALA A 36 16.91 -28.26 -11.66
C ALA A 36 15.44 -28.68 -11.87
N SER A 37 15.20 -29.93 -12.30
CA SER A 37 13.85 -30.47 -12.48
C SER A 37 13.01 -30.51 -11.20
N LEU A 38 13.63 -30.59 -10.01
CA LEU A 38 12.94 -30.53 -8.72
C LEU A 38 12.28 -29.17 -8.50
N VAL A 39 12.90 -28.08 -9.00
CA VAL A 39 12.34 -26.74 -8.90
C VAL A 39 11.02 -26.68 -9.66
N LYS A 40 10.98 -27.17 -10.89
CA LYS A 40 9.76 -27.22 -11.70
C LYS A 40 8.65 -28.04 -11.04
N TYR A 41 9.01 -29.16 -10.40
CA TYR A 41 8.07 -29.99 -9.65
C TYR A 41 7.47 -29.23 -8.44
N VAL A 42 8.32 -28.60 -7.62
CA VAL A 42 7.87 -27.86 -6.43
C VAL A 42 7.06 -26.62 -6.81
N ALA A 43 7.54 -25.82 -7.77
CA ALA A 43 6.84 -24.64 -8.29
C ALA A 43 5.47 -25.01 -8.86
N GLY A 44 5.39 -26.08 -9.67
CA GLY A 44 4.12 -26.57 -10.22
C GLY A 44 3.10 -26.93 -9.15
N ARG A 45 3.53 -27.52 -8.02
CA ARG A 45 2.63 -27.85 -6.90
C ARG A 45 2.16 -26.62 -6.12
N ILE A 46 3.00 -25.58 -6.01
CA ILE A 46 2.65 -24.33 -5.33
C ILE A 46 1.69 -23.51 -6.20
N ALA A 47 1.93 -23.44 -7.52
CA ALA A 47 1.14 -22.67 -8.48
C ALA A 47 -0.34 -23.04 -8.51
N VAL A 48 -0.71 -24.30 -8.24
CA VAL A 48 -2.12 -24.76 -8.21
C VAL A 48 -2.97 -23.96 -7.19
N GLY A 49 -2.37 -23.48 -6.11
CA GLY A 49 -3.06 -22.73 -5.06
C GLY A 49 -2.89 -21.22 -5.12
N LEU A 50 -2.30 -20.68 -6.19
CA LEU A 50 -2.00 -19.25 -6.31
C LEU A 50 -2.93 -18.52 -7.30
N PRO A 51 -3.20 -17.22 -7.09
CA PRO A 51 -3.93 -16.40 -8.06
C PRO A 51 -3.22 -16.34 -9.42
N ARG A 52 -3.98 -16.10 -10.49
CA ARG A 52 -3.46 -15.97 -11.86
C ARG A 52 -2.51 -14.78 -12.05
N THR A 53 -2.44 -13.87 -11.08
CA THR A 53 -1.55 -12.71 -11.09
C THR A 53 -0.10 -13.06 -10.77
N VAL A 54 0.16 -14.25 -10.22
CA VAL A 54 1.53 -14.71 -9.93
C VAL A 54 2.09 -15.42 -11.15
N ASP A 55 3.21 -14.93 -11.67
CA ASP A 55 3.92 -15.56 -12.77
C ASP A 55 4.59 -16.87 -12.33
N PHE A 56 4.49 -17.89 -13.18
CA PHE A 56 5.16 -19.16 -12.95
C PHE A 56 6.69 -19.04 -13.03
N ASP A 57 7.19 -18.15 -13.88
CA ASP A 57 8.64 -17.95 -14.07
C ASP A 57 9.29 -17.31 -12.83
N ASP A 58 8.54 -16.52 -12.06
CA ASP A 58 8.98 -16.00 -10.77
C ASP A 58 9.16 -17.12 -9.74
N LEU A 59 8.22 -18.07 -9.69
CA LEU A 59 8.32 -19.24 -8.82
C LEU A 59 9.54 -20.09 -9.16
N LEU A 60 9.84 -20.26 -10.45
CA LEU A 60 11.04 -20.96 -10.89
C LEU A 60 12.31 -20.24 -10.43
N SER A 61 12.36 -18.92 -10.59
CA SER A 61 13.51 -18.09 -10.20
C SER A 61 13.80 -18.21 -8.70
N TYR A 62 12.79 -18.02 -7.84
CA TYR A 62 12.96 -18.19 -6.39
C TYR A 62 13.37 -19.62 -6.01
N GLY A 63 12.79 -20.61 -6.68
CA GLY A 63 13.11 -22.01 -6.45
C GLY A 63 14.55 -22.37 -6.85
N ILE A 64 15.09 -21.76 -7.92
CA ILE A 64 16.48 -21.92 -8.34
C ILE A 64 17.43 -21.40 -7.25
N PHE A 65 17.17 -20.21 -6.68
CA PHE A 65 17.97 -19.71 -5.56
C PHE A 65 17.91 -20.65 -4.34
N GLY A 66 16.74 -21.20 -4.04
CA GLY A 66 16.57 -22.20 -2.98
C GLY A 66 17.32 -23.51 -3.24
N LEU A 67 17.38 -23.95 -4.50
CA LEU A 67 18.16 -25.13 -4.91
C LEU A 67 19.67 -24.86 -4.79
N ILE A 68 20.12 -23.69 -5.24
CA ILE A 68 21.53 -23.29 -5.14
C ILE A 68 21.98 -23.31 -3.67
N ASP A 69 21.21 -22.68 -2.78
CA ASP A 69 21.49 -22.66 -1.34
C ASP A 69 21.46 -24.08 -0.74
N ALA A 70 20.52 -24.92 -1.20
CA ALA A 70 20.45 -26.31 -0.78
C ALA A 70 21.71 -27.10 -1.21
N VAL A 71 22.20 -26.89 -2.43
CA VAL A 71 23.41 -27.58 -2.93
C VAL A 71 24.63 -27.23 -2.08
N GLU A 72 24.80 -25.95 -1.77
CA GLU A 72 25.91 -25.45 -0.97
C GLU A 72 25.88 -26.01 0.47
N LYS A 73 24.70 -26.00 1.11
CA LYS A 73 24.55 -26.35 2.53
C LYS A 73 24.31 -27.84 2.81
N PHE A 74 24.00 -28.64 1.80
CA PHE A 74 23.73 -30.06 2.01
C PHE A 74 24.96 -30.82 2.52
N ASP A 75 24.74 -31.78 3.41
CA ASP A 75 25.78 -32.64 3.97
C ASP A 75 25.50 -34.10 3.60
N PRO A 76 26.26 -34.69 2.66
CA PRO A 76 26.07 -36.07 2.21
C PRO A 76 26.25 -37.12 3.32
N ARG A 77 26.91 -36.77 4.44
CA ARG A 77 27.17 -37.71 5.55
C ARG A 77 25.92 -38.00 6.39
N ARG A 78 24.86 -37.21 6.24
CA ARG A 78 23.64 -37.31 7.07
C ARG A 78 22.68 -38.44 6.65
N GLU A 79 23.07 -39.28 5.70
CA GLU A 79 22.29 -40.43 5.18
C GLU A 79 20.86 -40.07 4.68
N VAL A 80 20.57 -38.79 4.47
CA VAL A 80 19.31 -38.32 3.88
C VAL A 80 19.54 -38.03 2.40
N LYS A 81 18.59 -38.44 1.55
CA LYS A 81 18.62 -38.12 0.12
C LYS A 81 18.55 -36.60 -0.10
N PHE A 82 19.39 -36.09 -0.99
CA PHE A 82 19.44 -34.65 -1.30
C PHE A 82 18.07 -34.12 -1.71
N GLU A 83 17.31 -34.88 -2.49
CA GLU A 83 16.00 -34.50 -3.00
C GLU A 83 15.02 -34.20 -1.85
N THR A 84 15.04 -35.01 -0.79
CA THR A 84 14.18 -34.81 0.39
C THR A 84 14.49 -33.50 1.11
N TYR A 85 15.78 -33.18 1.25
CA TYR A 85 16.23 -31.92 1.85
C TYR A 85 15.93 -30.71 0.93
N ALA A 86 16.26 -30.83 -0.36
CA ALA A 86 16.12 -29.77 -1.34
C ALA A 86 14.67 -29.35 -1.53
N ILE A 87 13.70 -30.28 -1.54
CA ILE A 87 12.27 -29.95 -1.66
C ILE A 87 11.82 -28.96 -0.58
N ALA A 88 12.24 -29.15 0.67
CA ALA A 88 11.89 -28.24 1.76
C ALA A 88 12.54 -26.86 1.59
N ARG A 89 13.80 -26.81 1.14
CA ARG A 89 14.54 -25.57 0.90
C ARG A 89 13.99 -24.77 -0.28
N ILE A 90 13.74 -25.42 -1.40
CA ILE A 90 13.13 -24.84 -2.61
C ILE A 90 11.75 -24.28 -2.27
N ARG A 91 10.91 -25.06 -1.59
CA ARG A 91 9.58 -24.60 -1.16
C ARG A 91 9.69 -23.37 -0.24
N GLY A 92 10.61 -23.39 0.72
CA GLY A 92 10.85 -22.24 1.60
C GLY A 92 11.24 -20.99 0.82
N ALA A 93 12.18 -21.11 -0.11
CA ALA A 93 12.66 -20.00 -0.94
C ALA A 93 11.55 -19.40 -1.82
N ILE A 94 10.72 -20.24 -2.45
CA ILE A 94 9.56 -19.78 -3.23
C ILE A 94 8.57 -19.01 -2.35
N LEU A 95 8.24 -19.55 -1.17
CA LEU A 95 7.33 -18.89 -0.24
C LEU A 95 7.90 -17.58 0.29
N ASP A 96 9.21 -17.49 0.53
CA ASP A 96 9.86 -16.26 0.98
C ASP A 96 9.97 -15.22 -0.14
N GLY A 97 10.23 -15.65 -1.39
CA GLY A 97 10.20 -14.79 -2.57
C GLY A 97 8.83 -14.17 -2.81
N LEU A 98 7.77 -14.99 -2.83
CA LEU A 98 6.38 -14.51 -2.91
C LEU A 98 6.05 -13.50 -1.81
N ARG A 99 6.54 -13.74 -0.59
CA ARG A 99 6.35 -12.80 0.53
C ARG A 99 7.11 -11.49 0.39
N SER A 100 8.28 -11.49 -0.26
CA SER A 100 9.06 -10.28 -0.47
C SER A 100 8.44 -9.36 -1.52
N THR A 101 7.65 -9.92 -2.43
CA THR A 101 6.90 -9.19 -3.46
C THR A 101 5.53 -8.72 -2.96
N ASP A 102 4.97 -9.39 -1.95
CA ASP A 102 3.72 -8.98 -1.32
C ASP A 102 3.91 -7.80 -0.36
N TRP A 103 3.21 -6.68 -0.61
CA TRP A 103 3.15 -5.52 0.30
C TRP A 103 2.42 -5.80 1.63
N ILE A 104 1.79 -6.98 1.79
CA ILE A 104 0.85 -7.27 2.89
C ILE A 104 1.53 -8.08 4.01
N PRO A 105 1.64 -7.52 5.24
CA PRO A 105 2.29 -8.19 6.38
C PRO A 105 1.66 -9.54 6.76
N ARG A 106 2.49 -10.45 7.28
CA ARG A 106 2.06 -11.79 7.75
C ARG A 106 0.96 -11.72 8.81
N SER A 107 1.04 -10.75 9.71
CA SER A 107 0.06 -10.53 10.77
C SER A 107 -1.33 -10.20 10.21
N VAL A 108 -1.39 -9.38 9.17
CA VAL A 108 -2.65 -8.99 8.51
C VAL A 108 -3.29 -10.20 7.83
N ARG A 109 -2.50 -11.00 7.09
CA ARG A 109 -3.01 -12.22 6.44
C ARG A 109 -3.50 -13.29 7.42
N GLN A 110 -2.81 -13.46 8.55
CA GLN A 110 -3.25 -14.37 9.60
C GLN A 110 -4.58 -13.94 10.20
N LYS A 111 -4.75 -12.64 10.43
CA LYS A 111 -6.01 -12.06 10.89
C LYS A 111 -7.13 -12.21 9.85
N ALA A 112 -6.85 -11.95 8.57
CA ALA A 112 -7.80 -12.14 7.46
C ALA A 112 -8.32 -13.58 7.37
N ARG A 113 -7.41 -14.56 7.38
CA ARG A 113 -7.79 -15.98 7.34
C ARG A 113 -8.60 -16.38 8.57
N LYS A 114 -8.22 -15.89 9.76
CA LYS A 114 -8.96 -16.17 10.99
C LYS A 114 -10.37 -15.58 10.94
N LEU A 115 -10.53 -14.39 10.37
CA LEU A 115 -11.81 -13.76 10.12
C LEU A 115 -12.66 -14.62 9.16
N GLU A 116 -12.14 -14.98 7.99
CA GLU A 116 -12.82 -15.84 7.01
C GLU A 116 -13.27 -17.18 7.62
N GLU A 117 -12.39 -17.87 8.34
CA GLU A 117 -12.70 -19.14 9.01
C GLU A 117 -13.82 -18.96 10.07
N THR A 118 -13.83 -17.82 10.77
CA THR A 118 -14.83 -17.54 11.81
C THR A 118 -16.18 -17.21 11.20
N VAL A 119 -16.22 -16.40 10.15
CA VAL A 119 -17.44 -16.10 9.37
C VAL A 119 -18.03 -17.38 8.79
N ALA A 120 -17.23 -18.19 8.09
CA ALA A 120 -17.69 -19.44 7.50
C ALA A 120 -18.25 -20.43 8.55
N ALA A 121 -17.60 -20.53 9.72
CA ALA A 121 -18.07 -21.37 10.81
C ALA A 121 -19.39 -20.86 11.42
N LEU A 122 -19.53 -19.54 11.57
CA LEU A 122 -20.75 -18.92 12.07
C LEU A 122 -21.91 -19.09 11.11
N GLU A 123 -21.72 -18.77 9.82
CA GLU A 123 -22.76 -18.89 8.80
C GLU A 123 -23.18 -20.35 8.60
N GLY A 124 -22.22 -21.29 8.65
CA GLY A 124 -22.51 -22.72 8.62
C GLY A 124 -23.36 -23.19 9.80
N ARG A 125 -23.24 -22.55 10.97
CA ARG A 125 -24.05 -22.84 12.16
C ARG A 125 -25.40 -22.13 12.15
N LEU A 126 -25.45 -20.89 11.68
CA LEU A 126 -26.64 -20.03 11.70
C LEU A 126 -27.58 -20.31 10.53
N GLY A 127 -27.07 -20.85 9.42
CA GLY A 127 -27.83 -21.05 8.18
C GLY A 127 -28.23 -19.75 7.49
N ARG A 128 -27.62 -18.63 7.88
CA ARG A 128 -27.77 -17.28 7.33
C ARG A 128 -26.46 -16.52 7.45
N ALA A 129 -26.38 -15.36 6.77
CA ALA A 129 -25.27 -14.44 6.96
C ALA A 129 -25.16 -14.00 8.44
N ALA A 130 -23.93 -13.95 8.93
CA ALA A 130 -23.61 -13.49 10.28
C ALA A 130 -23.61 -11.95 10.33
N THR A 131 -24.04 -11.36 11.45
CA THR A 131 -23.93 -9.90 11.63
C THR A 131 -22.53 -9.52 12.13
N ASP A 132 -22.12 -8.27 11.91
CA ASP A 132 -20.82 -7.76 12.38
C ASP A 132 -20.61 -7.97 13.89
N GLN A 133 -21.67 -7.76 14.69
CA GLN A 133 -21.64 -8.01 16.13
C GLN A 133 -21.43 -9.51 16.44
N GLU A 134 -22.11 -10.41 15.73
CA GLU A 134 -21.96 -11.86 15.93
C GLU A 134 -20.54 -12.34 15.58
N VAL A 135 -19.92 -11.73 14.56
CA VAL A 135 -18.55 -12.03 14.15
C VAL A 135 -17.55 -11.47 15.16
N ALA A 136 -17.73 -10.23 15.61
CA ALA A 136 -16.89 -9.61 16.64
C ALA A 136 -16.91 -10.42 17.95
N ASP A 137 -18.10 -10.82 18.40
CA ASP A 137 -18.28 -11.63 19.61
C ASP A 137 -17.59 -13.01 19.49
N ALA A 138 -17.68 -13.65 18.32
CA ALA A 138 -17.02 -14.93 18.06
C ALA A 138 -15.49 -14.83 17.94
N LEU A 139 -14.97 -13.65 17.56
CA LEU A 139 -13.55 -13.34 17.56
C LEU A 139 -13.04 -12.84 18.92
N HIS A 140 -13.95 -12.60 19.87
CA HIS A 140 -13.65 -12.03 21.19
C HIS A 140 -12.98 -10.66 21.13
N ILE A 141 -13.44 -9.82 20.20
CA ILE A 141 -12.98 -8.43 20.01
C ILE A 141 -14.17 -7.48 20.08
N SER A 142 -13.89 -6.19 20.34
CA SER A 142 -14.92 -5.16 20.25
C SER A 142 -15.36 -4.90 18.80
N LEU A 143 -16.54 -4.31 18.62
CA LEU A 143 -17.03 -3.92 17.30
C LEU A 143 -16.11 -2.90 16.62
N GLU A 144 -15.50 -2.00 17.40
CA GLU A 144 -14.53 -1.02 16.90
C GLU A 144 -13.24 -1.71 16.39
N GLU A 145 -12.70 -2.66 17.16
CA GLU A 145 -11.56 -3.46 16.73
C GLU A 145 -11.89 -4.33 15.50
N TYR A 146 -13.13 -4.81 15.39
CA TYR A 146 -13.59 -5.53 14.21
C TYR A 146 -13.64 -4.63 12.97
N HIS A 147 -14.15 -3.40 13.08
CA HIS A 147 -14.12 -2.45 11.95
C HIS A 147 -12.69 -2.06 11.56
N GLN A 148 -11.79 -1.88 12.54
CA GLN A 148 -10.38 -1.65 12.24
C GLN A 148 -9.74 -2.86 11.56
N LEU A 149 -10.07 -4.07 12.03
CA LEU A 149 -9.63 -5.31 11.39
C LEU A 149 -10.14 -5.41 9.95
N LEU A 150 -11.40 -5.07 9.67
CA LEU A 150 -11.92 -5.02 8.31
C LEU A 150 -11.15 -4.02 7.44
N SER A 151 -10.83 -2.83 7.96
CA SER A 151 -10.02 -1.84 7.25
C SER A 151 -8.60 -2.34 6.94
N ASP A 152 -7.96 -2.99 7.91
CA ASP A 152 -6.62 -3.58 7.74
C ASP A 152 -6.63 -4.68 6.66
N VAL A 153 -7.70 -5.49 6.63
CA VAL A 153 -7.88 -6.56 5.65
C VAL A 153 -8.27 -6.00 4.28
N GLN A 154 -9.08 -4.94 4.19
CA GLN A 154 -9.49 -4.33 2.93
C GLN A 154 -8.28 -3.85 2.10
N ALA A 155 -7.23 -3.35 2.76
CA ALA A 155 -5.96 -2.98 2.13
C ALA A 155 -5.20 -4.15 1.48
N THR A 156 -5.67 -5.40 1.64
CA THR A 156 -5.14 -6.61 0.99
C THR A 156 -5.64 -6.75 -0.46
N THR A 157 -6.75 -6.10 -0.82
CA THR A 157 -7.36 -6.24 -2.16
C THR A 157 -6.93 -5.08 -3.04
N VAL A 158 -6.13 -5.37 -4.07
CA VAL A 158 -5.76 -4.39 -5.10
C VAL A 158 -6.76 -4.51 -6.24
N LEU A 159 -7.50 -3.44 -6.50
CA LEU A 159 -8.37 -3.32 -7.67
C LEU A 159 -7.60 -2.64 -8.80
N SER A 160 -7.88 -3.05 -10.04
CA SER A 160 -7.32 -2.37 -11.20
C SER A 160 -8.09 -1.09 -11.45
N LEU A 161 -7.38 0.03 -11.66
CA LEU A 161 -8.00 1.29 -12.07
C LEU A 161 -8.68 1.22 -13.45
N GLU A 162 -8.29 0.23 -14.26
CA GLU A 162 -8.88 -0.08 -15.57
C GLU A 162 -10.05 -1.07 -15.48
N GLU A 163 -10.39 -1.56 -14.28
CA GLU A 163 -11.55 -2.42 -14.08
C GLU A 163 -12.84 -1.63 -14.31
N ALA A 164 -13.78 -2.23 -15.04
CA ALA A 164 -15.10 -1.66 -15.26
C ALA A 164 -15.99 -1.91 -14.03
N TRP A 165 -16.70 -0.89 -13.54
CA TRP A 165 -17.64 -1.01 -12.42
C TRP A 165 -18.83 -1.94 -12.73
N SER A 166 -19.13 -2.19 -14.01
CA SER A 166 -20.21 -3.10 -14.42
C SER A 166 -19.71 -4.12 -15.45
N GLN A 167 -19.99 -5.40 -15.19
CA GLN A 167 -19.65 -6.51 -16.10
C GLN A 167 -20.55 -6.60 -17.34
N GLN A 168 -21.56 -5.72 -17.47
CA GLN A 168 -22.57 -5.84 -18.52
C GLN A 168 -22.15 -5.21 -19.86
N ASN A 169 -21.14 -4.33 -19.89
CA ASN A 169 -20.60 -3.73 -21.11
C ASN A 169 -19.11 -3.42 -20.92
N GLU A 170 -18.22 -4.33 -21.33
CA GLU A 170 -16.76 -4.17 -21.22
C GLU A 170 -16.20 -3.03 -22.09
N GLU A 171 -16.89 -2.63 -23.16
CA GLU A 171 -16.39 -1.59 -24.08
C GLU A 171 -16.72 -0.15 -23.61
N ASP A 172 -17.81 0.06 -22.86
CA ASP A 172 -18.35 1.39 -22.47
C ASP A 172 -18.63 1.55 -20.97
N GLY A 173 -18.19 0.60 -20.14
CA GLY A 173 -18.37 0.66 -18.69
C GLY A 173 -17.52 1.75 -18.03
N LEU A 174 -18.10 2.49 -17.07
CA LEU A 174 -17.38 3.41 -16.19
C LEU A 174 -16.21 2.69 -15.53
N ARG A 175 -14.99 3.19 -15.74
CA ARG A 175 -13.78 2.63 -15.12
C ARG A 175 -13.60 3.16 -13.71
N VAL A 176 -12.92 2.40 -12.86
CA VAL A 176 -12.60 2.85 -11.49
C VAL A 176 -11.89 4.20 -11.50
N ARG A 177 -10.91 4.41 -12.39
CA ARG A 177 -10.20 5.70 -12.51
C ARG A 177 -11.08 6.92 -12.78
N GLU A 178 -12.26 6.73 -13.38
CA GLU A 178 -13.19 7.81 -13.72
C GLU A 178 -14.08 8.21 -12.55
N THR A 179 -14.11 7.40 -11.49
CA THR A 179 -14.92 7.62 -10.28
C THR A 179 -14.10 8.14 -9.09
N VAL A 180 -12.77 8.04 -9.14
CA VAL A 180 -11.90 8.47 -8.05
C VAL A 180 -11.62 9.97 -8.20
N ALA A 181 -12.12 10.76 -7.26
CA ALA A 181 -11.79 12.19 -7.17
C ALA A 181 -10.36 12.38 -6.66
N ASP A 182 -9.68 13.40 -7.18
CA ASP A 182 -8.39 13.86 -6.64
C ASP A 182 -8.65 14.94 -5.57
N PRO A 183 -8.46 14.62 -4.27
CA PRO A 183 -8.70 15.58 -3.19
C PRO A 183 -7.65 16.71 -3.14
N THR A 184 -6.57 16.60 -3.91
CA THR A 184 -5.53 17.64 -4.00
C THR A 184 -5.72 18.57 -5.19
N SER A 185 -6.64 18.24 -6.10
CA SER A 185 -6.98 19.12 -7.21
C SER A 185 -7.81 20.30 -6.68
N GLU A 186 -7.38 21.52 -7.01
CA GLU A 186 -8.18 22.72 -6.73
C GLU A 186 -9.40 22.74 -7.64
N ASP A 187 -10.59 22.90 -7.07
CA ASP A 187 -11.83 23.06 -7.83
C ASP A 187 -11.78 24.39 -8.63
N PRO A 188 -11.94 24.36 -9.96
CA PRO A 188 -11.98 25.56 -10.78
C PRO A 188 -13.04 26.58 -10.34
N GLU A 189 -14.18 26.13 -9.83
CA GLU A 189 -15.25 26.99 -9.32
C GLU A 189 -14.83 27.68 -8.03
N GLU A 190 -14.24 26.93 -7.08
CA GLU A 190 -13.71 27.51 -5.84
C GLU A 190 -12.59 28.52 -6.13
N ARG A 191 -11.70 28.21 -7.09
CA ARG A 191 -10.64 29.13 -7.51
C ARG A 191 -11.20 30.43 -8.08
N LEU A 192 -12.22 30.33 -8.95
CA LEU A 192 -12.85 31.50 -9.57
C LEU A 192 -13.56 32.35 -8.50
N ALA A 193 -14.36 31.71 -7.65
CA ALA A 193 -15.06 32.39 -6.55
C ALA A 193 -14.08 33.09 -5.59
N HIS A 194 -12.94 32.46 -5.29
CA HIS A 194 -11.89 33.07 -4.48
C HIS A 194 -11.24 34.29 -5.18
N GLN A 195 -11.01 34.22 -6.49
CA GLN A 195 -10.50 35.36 -7.25
C GLN A 195 -11.50 36.53 -7.29
N GLU A 196 -12.78 36.24 -7.54
CA GLU A 196 -13.85 37.26 -7.53
C GLU A 196 -13.95 37.96 -6.17
N LEU A 197 -13.89 37.19 -5.07
CA LEU A 197 -13.87 37.73 -3.71
C LEU A 197 -12.69 38.68 -3.47
N LEU A 198 -11.50 38.32 -3.97
CA LEU A 198 -10.30 39.17 -3.85
C LEU A 198 -10.44 40.46 -4.65
N ASP A 199 -10.98 40.39 -5.87
CA ASP A 199 -11.22 41.56 -6.72
C ASP A 199 -12.24 42.51 -6.11
N GLU A 200 -13.33 41.99 -5.53
CA GLU A 200 -14.31 42.80 -4.81
C GLU A 200 -13.72 43.45 -3.56
N LEU A 201 -12.91 42.71 -2.80
CA LEU A 201 -12.22 43.25 -1.64
C LEU A 201 -11.26 44.39 -2.05
N ALA A 202 -10.52 44.22 -3.13
CA ALA A 202 -9.64 45.25 -3.66
C ALA A 202 -10.42 46.52 -4.05
N GLN A 203 -11.54 46.37 -4.76
CA GLN A 203 -12.44 47.49 -5.08
C GLN A 203 -13.02 48.16 -3.83
N ALA A 204 -13.38 47.38 -2.81
CA ALA A 204 -13.88 47.90 -1.54
C ALA A 204 -12.81 48.72 -0.81
N LEU A 205 -11.55 48.28 -0.83
CA LEU A 205 -10.41 48.98 -0.24
C LEU A 205 -10.15 50.32 -0.94
N ASP A 206 -10.25 50.38 -2.27
CA ASP A 206 -10.07 51.62 -3.03
C ASP A 206 -11.16 52.67 -2.77
N ARG A 207 -12.36 52.24 -2.35
CA ARG A 207 -13.46 53.12 -1.96
C ARG A 207 -13.37 53.64 -0.52
N LEU A 208 -12.47 53.08 0.30
CA LEU A 208 -12.26 53.59 1.66
C LEU A 208 -11.62 54.98 1.62
N PRO A 209 -11.96 55.86 2.58
CA PRO A 209 -11.21 57.09 2.79
C PRO A 209 -9.74 56.79 3.04
N GLU A 210 -8.88 57.68 2.57
CA GLU A 210 -7.43 57.55 2.62
C GLU A 210 -6.88 57.15 4.01
N ARG A 211 -7.40 57.76 5.08
CA ARG A 211 -6.99 57.45 6.47
C ARG A 211 -7.42 56.05 6.94
N GLU A 212 -8.58 55.57 6.49
CA GLU A 212 -9.09 54.23 6.83
C GLU A 212 -8.31 53.17 6.04
N ARG A 213 -8.10 53.40 4.74
CA ARG A 213 -7.29 52.55 3.86
C ARG A 213 -5.85 52.40 4.39
N LEU A 214 -5.22 53.52 4.75
CA LEU A 214 -3.85 53.52 5.28
C LEU A 214 -3.72 52.69 6.57
N VAL A 215 -4.68 52.79 7.49
CA VAL A 215 -4.68 51.97 8.72
C VAL A 215 -4.84 50.48 8.41
N ILE A 216 -5.69 50.11 7.45
CA ILE A 216 -5.86 48.71 7.02
C ILE A 216 -4.59 48.17 6.35
N THR A 217 -3.96 48.94 5.44
CA THR A 217 -2.70 48.55 4.79
C THR A 217 -1.58 48.36 5.82
N LEU A 218 -1.40 49.31 6.73
CA LEU A 218 -0.34 49.21 7.75
C LEU A 218 -0.55 48.00 8.68
N TYR A 219 -1.79 47.61 8.94
CA TYR A 219 -2.11 46.48 9.83
C TYR A 219 -2.00 45.12 9.14
N TYR A 220 -2.64 44.94 7.97
CA TYR A 220 -2.74 43.64 7.30
C TYR A 220 -1.63 43.37 6.29
N TYR A 221 -1.05 44.40 5.68
CA TYR A 221 0.01 44.25 4.67
C TYR A 221 1.40 44.46 5.27
N GLU A 222 1.58 45.54 6.05
CA GLU A 222 2.87 45.85 6.70
C GLU A 222 3.03 45.19 8.09
N GLY A 223 1.97 44.56 8.61
CA GLY A 223 2.02 43.80 9.87
C GLY A 223 2.25 44.64 11.13
N LEU A 224 2.01 45.95 11.10
CA LEU A 224 2.22 46.85 12.23
C LEU A 224 1.10 46.71 13.28
N THR A 225 1.47 46.83 14.55
CA THR A 225 0.50 46.86 15.65
C THR A 225 -0.24 48.21 15.71
N LEU A 226 -1.45 48.24 16.30
CA LEU A 226 -2.23 49.48 16.45
C LEU A 226 -1.46 50.59 17.18
N LYS A 227 -0.58 50.21 18.12
CA LYS A 227 0.30 51.12 18.86
C LYS A 227 1.38 51.73 17.96
N GLU A 228 1.98 50.95 17.07
CA GLU A 228 2.98 51.43 16.11
C GLU A 228 2.35 52.32 15.05
N ILE A 229 1.19 51.93 14.53
CA ILE A 229 0.39 52.74 13.61
C ILE A 229 0.03 54.09 14.24
N GLY A 230 -0.35 54.09 15.53
CA GLY A 230 -0.64 55.31 16.28
C GLY A 230 0.57 56.26 16.35
N LYS A 231 1.78 55.72 16.53
CA LYS A 231 3.02 56.51 16.50
C LYS A 231 3.29 57.11 15.10
N VAL A 232 3.10 56.33 14.04
CA VAL A 232 3.29 56.77 12.65
C VAL A 232 2.31 57.90 12.28
N LEU A 233 1.05 57.77 12.69
CA LEU A 233 -0.02 58.70 12.34
C LEU A 233 -0.22 59.84 13.36
N GLY A 234 0.58 59.88 14.43
CA GLY A 234 0.52 60.91 15.47
C GLY A 234 -0.80 60.92 16.27
N VAL A 235 -1.44 59.76 16.47
CA VAL A 235 -2.71 59.63 17.19
C VAL A 235 -2.67 58.49 18.21
N SER A 236 -3.60 58.49 19.17
CA SER A 236 -3.66 57.45 20.18
C SER A 236 -4.04 56.08 19.59
N GLU A 237 -3.60 55.01 20.25
CA GLU A 237 -3.94 53.63 19.89
C GLU A 237 -5.46 53.40 19.84
N SER A 238 -6.20 53.94 20.82
CA SER A 238 -7.67 53.88 20.85
C SER A 238 -8.29 54.55 19.61
N ARG A 239 -7.70 55.65 19.12
CA ARG A 239 -8.17 56.29 17.88
C ARG A 239 -7.91 55.43 16.64
N ILE A 240 -6.76 54.76 16.55
CA ILE A 240 -6.49 53.81 15.46
C ILE A 240 -7.45 52.62 15.50
N SER A 241 -7.73 52.07 16.69
CA SER A 241 -8.69 50.99 16.87
C SER A 241 -10.09 51.38 16.37
N GLN A 242 -10.54 52.61 16.65
CA GLN A 242 -11.80 53.14 16.10
C GLN A 242 -11.79 53.25 14.57
N ILE A 243 -10.70 53.75 13.98
CA ILE A 243 -10.55 53.89 12.53
C ILE A 243 -10.55 52.52 11.85
N HIS A 244 -9.81 51.56 12.39
CA HIS A 244 -9.78 50.17 11.92
C HIS A 244 -11.17 49.54 11.98
N THR A 245 -11.86 49.63 13.13
CA THR A 245 -13.22 49.10 13.31
C THR A 245 -14.19 49.69 12.28
N LYS A 246 -14.12 51.00 12.06
CA LYS A 246 -14.96 51.69 11.08
C LYS A 246 -14.67 51.25 9.64
N ALA A 247 -13.40 51.06 9.29
CA ALA A 247 -12.99 50.56 7.99
C ALA A 247 -13.52 49.13 7.75
N VAL A 248 -13.39 48.23 8.73
CA VAL A 248 -13.91 46.85 8.66
C VAL A 248 -15.44 46.82 8.48
N ILE A 249 -16.18 47.68 9.21
CA ILE A 249 -17.64 47.77 9.04
C ILE A 249 -18.01 48.21 7.61
N ARG A 250 -17.26 49.16 7.04
CA ARG A 250 -17.48 49.63 5.66
C ARG A 250 -17.16 48.57 4.62
N LEU A 251 -16.04 47.86 4.78
CA LEU A 251 -15.67 46.75 3.92
C LEU A 251 -16.75 45.65 3.95
N ARG A 252 -17.22 45.28 5.15
CA ARG A 252 -18.30 44.30 5.31
C ARG A 252 -19.59 44.76 4.65
N ALA A 253 -19.99 46.02 4.85
CA ALA A 253 -21.20 46.56 4.23
C ALA A 253 -21.12 46.54 2.69
N HIS A 254 -19.91 46.64 2.13
CA HIS A 254 -19.71 46.56 0.68
C HIS A 254 -19.82 45.12 0.17
N LEU A 255 -19.12 44.19 0.82
CA LEU A 255 -19.10 42.77 0.46
C LEU A 255 -20.41 42.02 0.76
N SER A 256 -21.34 42.63 1.50
CA SER A 256 -22.68 42.07 1.76
C SER A 256 -23.78 42.70 0.93
N SER A 257 -23.43 43.71 0.11
CA SER A 257 -24.34 44.37 -0.83
C SER A 257 -24.21 43.84 -2.27
N VAL A 258 -23.25 42.96 -2.49
CA VAL A 258 -23.06 42.13 -3.68
C VAL A 258 -23.60 40.74 -3.38
#